data_AF-A0A959N305-F1
#
_entry.id   AF-A0A959N305-F1
#
_cell.length_a   1.000
_cell.length_b   1.000
_cell.length_c   1.000
_cell.angle_alpha   90.00
_cell.angle_beta   90.00
_cell.angle_gamma   90.00
#
_symmetry.space_group_name_H-M   'P 1'
#
loop_
_entity.id
_entity.type
_entity.pdbx_description
1 polymer ?
#
loop_
_entity_poly.entity_id
_entity_poly.type
_entity_poly.pdbx_seq_one_letter_code
_entity_poly.pdbx_strand_id
1 'polypeptide(L)'
;MKIIIFSVLIILSSLNTSDSQIPNFRIHPSSNAQIEPSITRHPENPLIMFAAAYTISNSFRSEGNYFTTDGGVTWFGSDTCNTGSSTSNHGGDPGPVIDKDGRFILTHQGGFIVGMYSTFSTN
;
A
#
# COMPACT_ATOMS: atom_id res chain seq x y z
N MET A 1 -26.26 36.89 6.52
CA MET A 1 -26.47 35.74 7.44
C MET A 1 -26.60 34.40 6.71
N LYS A 2 -27.41 34.27 5.64
CA LYS A 2 -27.55 33.01 4.88
C LYS A 2 -26.26 32.47 4.23
N ILE A 3 -25.41 33.35 3.70
CA ILE A 3 -24.12 32.97 3.08
C ILE A 3 -23.15 32.37 4.10
N ILE A 4 -23.06 32.95 5.31
CA ILE A 4 -22.17 32.47 6.37
C ILE A 4 -22.61 31.08 6.84
N ILE A 5 -23.91 30.85 6.99
CA ILE A 5 -24.47 29.54 7.38
C ILE A 5 -24.14 28.48 6.33
N PHE A 6 -24.24 28.82 5.03
CA PHE A 6 -23.92 27.88 3.95
C PHE A 6 -22.43 27.51 3.90
N SER A 7 -21.54 28.49 4.12
CA SER A 7 -20.09 28.25 4.18
C SER A 7 -19.68 27.41 5.40
N VAL A 8 -20.29 27.63 6.56
CA VAL A 8 -20.06 26.82 7.77
C VAL A 8 -20.57 25.38 7.59
N LEU A 9 -21.69 25.19 6.89
CA LEU A 9 -22.25 23.87 6.59
C LEU A 9 -21.33 23.06 5.66
N ILE A 10 -20.73 23.71 4.65
CA ILE A 10 -19.77 23.07 3.74
C ILE A 10 -18.51 22.63 4.51
N ILE A 11 -17.97 23.50 5.39
CA ILE A 11 -16.80 23.16 6.21
C ILE A 11 -17.10 21.98 7.15
N LEU A 12 -18.27 21.98 7.81
CA LEU A 12 -18.69 20.87 8.67
C LEU A 12 -18.89 19.56 7.90
N SER A 13 -19.35 19.61 6.64
CA SER A 13 -19.52 18.42 5.80
C SER A 13 -18.19 17.80 5.33
N SER A 14 -17.10 18.59 5.28
CA SER A 14 -15.77 18.11 4.91
C SER A 14 -14.99 17.41 6.04
N LEU A 15 -15.53 17.39 7.27
CA LEU A 15 -14.84 16.80 8.42
C LEU A 15 -14.98 15.27 8.52
N ASN A 16 -15.77 14.64 7.65
CA ASN A 16 -16.00 13.19 7.65
C ASN A 16 -15.60 12.55 6.32
N THR A 17 -14.33 12.65 5.94
CA THR A 17 -13.74 11.64 5.05
C THR A 17 -13.16 10.54 5.93
N SER A 18 -14.02 9.67 6.44
CA SER A 18 -13.59 8.44 7.11
C SER A 18 -13.22 7.41 6.03
N ASP A 19 -12.14 7.66 5.29
CA ASP A 19 -11.46 6.53 4.68
C ASP A 19 -11.13 5.56 5.83
N SER A 20 -11.26 4.26 5.60
CA SER A 20 -10.91 3.22 6.58
C SER A 20 -9.38 3.19 6.77
N GLN A 21 -8.80 4.27 7.27
CA GLN A 21 -7.36 4.46 7.48
C GLN A 21 -6.91 3.92 8.83
N ILE A 22 -7.79 3.22 9.56
CA ILE A 22 -7.42 2.53 10.79
C ILE A 22 -6.80 1.19 10.38
N PRO A 23 -5.50 0.96 10.61
CA PRO A 23 -4.88 -0.33 10.32
C PRO A 23 -5.53 -1.41 11.19
N ASN A 24 -6.25 -2.33 10.57
CA ASN A 24 -6.85 -3.48 11.26
C ASN A 24 -5.84 -4.63 11.44
N PHE A 25 -4.84 -4.69 10.55
CA PHE A 25 -3.82 -5.72 10.56
C PHE A 25 -2.48 -5.13 10.10
N ARG A 26 -1.42 -5.38 10.87
CA ARG A 26 -0.07 -4.91 10.57
C ARG A 26 0.77 -6.10 10.09
N ILE A 27 1.26 -6.01 8.86
CA ILE A 27 2.08 -7.06 8.22
C ILE A 27 3.54 -6.94 8.67
N HIS A 28 4.07 -5.70 8.71
CA HIS A 28 5.47 -5.42 9.05
C HIS A 28 5.57 -4.60 10.34
N PRO A 29 6.50 -4.90 11.27
CA PRO A 29 6.60 -4.23 12.56
C PRO A 29 7.13 -2.79 12.44
N SER A 30 6.30 -1.87 11.98
CA SER A 30 6.57 -0.43 11.92
C SER A 30 5.49 0.40 12.63
N SER A 31 5.77 1.69 12.84
CA SER A 31 4.81 2.65 13.41
C SER A 31 3.91 3.31 12.37
N ASN A 32 4.13 3.06 11.08
CA ASN A 32 3.33 3.65 10.00
C ASN A 32 1.97 2.96 9.91
N ALA A 33 0.97 3.67 9.36
CA ALA A 33 -0.29 3.03 9.04
C ALA A 33 -0.08 2.10 7.84
N GLN A 34 -0.60 0.89 7.94
CA GLN A 34 -0.65 -0.11 6.86
C GLN A 34 -2.12 -0.43 6.65
N ILE A 35 -2.70 0.08 5.57
CA ILE A 35 -4.13 -0.02 5.29
C ILE A 35 -4.34 -0.76 3.98
N GLU A 36 -5.52 -1.35 3.81
CA GLU A 36 -5.85 -2.16 2.63
C GLU A 36 -4.82 -3.26 2.33
N PRO A 37 -4.45 -4.09 3.34
CA PRO A 37 -3.47 -5.13 3.13
C PRO A 37 -4.01 -6.17 2.14
N SER A 38 -3.17 -6.56 1.20
CA SER A 38 -3.41 -7.62 0.24
C SER A 38 -2.24 -8.60 0.25
N ILE A 39 -2.51 -9.88 -0.05
CA ILE A 39 -1.51 -10.94 -0.01
C ILE A 39 -1.74 -11.94 -1.12
N THR A 40 -0.64 -12.43 -1.68
CA THR A 40 -0.61 -13.56 -2.61
C THR A 40 0.37 -14.61 -2.12
N ARG A 41 0.15 -15.86 -2.53
CA ARG A 41 0.96 -17.02 -2.17
C ARG A 41 1.57 -17.61 -3.44
N HIS A 42 2.82 -18.01 -3.38
CA HIS A 42 3.45 -18.71 -4.49
C HIS A 42 2.67 -20.01 -4.81
N PRO A 43 2.39 -20.29 -6.10
CA PRO A 43 1.56 -21.43 -6.48
C PRO A 43 2.18 -22.78 -6.07
N GLU A 44 3.49 -22.94 -6.30
CA GLU A 44 4.20 -24.20 -6.03
C GLU A 44 4.78 -24.33 -4.61
N ASN A 45 5.32 -23.26 -4.02
CA ASN A 45 5.87 -23.27 -2.67
C ASN A 45 5.03 -22.39 -1.72
N PRO A 46 4.07 -22.94 -0.95
CA PRO A 46 3.19 -22.16 -0.10
C PRO A 46 3.90 -21.44 1.06
N LEU A 47 5.18 -21.73 1.32
CA LEU A 47 5.96 -21.00 2.32
C LEU A 47 6.36 -19.60 1.82
N ILE A 48 6.34 -19.37 0.51
CA ILE A 48 6.63 -18.07 -0.09
C ILE A 48 5.33 -17.30 -0.26
N MET A 49 5.22 -16.14 0.40
CA MET A 49 4.09 -15.23 0.25
C MET A 49 4.59 -13.80 0.06
N PHE A 50 3.82 -13.02 -0.69
CA PHE A 50 4.09 -11.63 -0.96
C PHE A 50 2.84 -10.82 -0.62
N ALA A 51 3.00 -9.86 0.28
CA ALA A 51 1.95 -8.99 0.75
C ALA A 51 2.31 -7.54 0.47
N ALA A 52 1.28 -6.72 0.35
CA ALA A 52 1.42 -5.28 0.23
C ALA A 52 0.38 -4.59 1.11
N ALA A 53 0.63 -3.33 1.40
CA ALA A 53 -0.35 -2.46 2.04
C ALA A 53 -0.17 -1.06 1.51
N TYR A 54 -1.25 -0.30 1.47
CA TYR A 54 -1.15 1.13 1.29
C TYR A 54 -0.62 1.72 2.59
N THR A 55 0.58 2.29 2.56
CA THR A 55 1.27 2.78 3.75
C THR A 55 1.21 4.30 3.83
N ILE A 56 0.98 4.78 5.04
CA ILE A 56 0.96 6.22 5.32
C ILE A 56 1.97 6.47 6.44
N SER A 57 3.03 7.20 6.07
CA SER A 57 4.05 7.70 6.98
C SER A 57 4.01 9.22 7.01
N ASN A 58 3.42 9.79 8.07
CA ASN A 58 3.07 11.20 8.13
C ASN A 58 2.19 11.61 6.92
N SER A 59 2.71 12.44 6.01
CA SER A 59 2.03 12.85 4.78
C SER A 59 2.47 12.04 3.55
N PHE A 60 3.47 11.16 3.69
CA PHE A 60 3.98 10.34 2.59
C PHE A 60 3.13 9.09 2.44
N ARG A 61 2.67 8.87 1.21
CA ARG A 61 1.80 7.78 0.76
C ARG A 61 2.63 6.85 -0.10
N SER A 62 2.60 5.56 0.18
CA SER A 62 3.49 4.60 -0.46
C SER A 62 2.89 3.20 -0.51
N GLU A 63 3.50 2.34 -1.30
CA GLU A 63 3.16 0.93 -1.35
C GLU A 63 4.16 0.12 -0.51
N GLY A 64 3.68 -0.41 0.60
CA GLY A 64 4.42 -1.37 1.41
C GLY A 64 4.63 -2.67 0.63
N ASN A 65 5.82 -3.24 0.72
CA ASN A 65 6.17 -4.51 0.10
C ASN A 65 6.74 -5.42 1.17
N TYR A 66 6.10 -6.57 1.38
CA TYR A 66 6.43 -7.47 2.47
C TYR A 66 6.42 -8.90 1.98
N PHE A 67 7.42 -9.68 2.36
CA PHE A 67 7.50 -11.07 1.92
C PHE A 67 7.96 -12.00 3.04
N THR A 68 7.62 -13.26 2.90
CA THR A 68 8.01 -14.34 3.81
C THR A 68 8.43 -15.55 2.98
N THR A 69 9.32 -16.35 3.53
CA THR A 69 9.80 -17.62 2.96
C THR A 69 9.57 -18.81 3.91
N ASP A 70 8.88 -18.59 5.03
CA ASP A 70 8.63 -19.58 6.08
C ASP A 70 7.14 -19.71 6.43
N GLY A 71 6.25 -19.37 5.50
CA GLY A 71 4.81 -19.49 5.71
C GLY A 71 4.23 -18.41 6.63
N GLY A 72 4.92 -17.27 6.77
CA GLY A 72 4.45 -16.11 7.52
C GLY A 72 4.85 -16.12 8.99
N VAL A 73 5.81 -16.96 9.39
CA VAL A 73 6.42 -16.92 10.73
C VAL A 73 7.31 -15.69 10.86
N THR A 74 8.09 -15.38 9.83
CA THR A 74 8.89 -14.16 9.73
C THR A 74 8.55 -13.40 8.45
N TRP A 75 8.58 -12.06 8.54
CA TRP A 75 8.27 -11.14 7.45
C TRP A 75 9.41 -10.15 7.25
N PHE A 76 9.80 -9.98 5.99
CA PHE A 76 10.79 -9.01 5.51
C PHE A 76 10.11 -7.92 4.69
N GLY A 77 10.82 -6.85 4.39
CA GLY A 77 10.35 -5.80 3.49
C GLY A 77 10.41 -4.41 4.09
N SER A 78 9.60 -3.50 3.54
CA SER A 78 9.56 -2.09 3.92
C SER A 78 8.17 -1.50 3.68
N ASP A 79 7.83 -0.46 4.44
CA ASP A 79 6.63 0.35 4.19
C ASP A 79 6.75 1.21 2.91
N THR A 80 7.81 1.07 2.12
CA THR A 80 7.97 1.81 0.88
C THR A 80 8.58 0.94 -0.19
N CYS A 81 7.93 0.90 -1.36
CA CYS A 81 8.48 0.29 -2.56
C CYS A 81 9.66 1.13 -3.05
N ASN A 82 10.85 0.64 -2.79
CA ASN A 82 12.10 1.31 -3.10
C ASN A 82 12.79 0.73 -4.35
N THR A 83 12.09 -0.11 -5.11
CA THR A 83 12.63 -0.82 -6.27
C THR A 83 11.86 -0.45 -7.55
N GLY A 84 12.57 -0.30 -8.67
CA GLY A 84 11.99 -0.30 -10.02
C GLY A 84 11.26 0.96 -10.52
N SER A 85 10.83 1.89 -9.66
CA SER A 85 10.24 3.19 -10.06
C SER A 85 10.70 4.33 -9.15
N SER A 86 10.45 5.57 -9.57
CA SER A 86 10.65 6.73 -8.69
C SER A 86 9.63 6.68 -7.56
N THR A 87 10.11 6.71 -6.32
CA THR A 87 9.27 6.87 -5.12
C THR A 87 8.44 8.16 -5.13
N SER A 88 8.69 9.06 -6.08
CA SER A 88 7.97 10.32 -6.24
C SER A 88 6.59 10.18 -6.87
N ASN A 89 6.23 9.02 -7.47
CA ASN A 89 4.91 8.81 -8.08
C ASN A 89 4.09 7.70 -7.41
N HIS A 90 4.30 7.42 -6.15
CA HIS A 90 3.47 6.48 -5.40
C HIS A 90 2.08 7.06 -5.16
N GLY A 91 1.05 6.23 -5.31
CA GLY A 91 -0.36 6.66 -5.31
C GLY A 91 -1.27 5.77 -4.47
N GLY A 92 -0.81 4.58 -4.08
CA GLY A 92 -1.59 3.62 -3.32
C GLY A 92 -2.18 2.50 -4.18
N ASP A 93 -3.24 1.88 -3.65
CA ASP A 93 -3.91 0.69 -4.20
C ASP A 93 -2.94 -0.43 -4.61
N PRO A 94 -2.07 -0.92 -3.70
CA PRO A 94 -1.06 -1.88 -4.08
C PRO A 94 -1.62 -3.29 -4.31
N GLY A 95 -1.22 -3.88 -5.44
CA GLY A 95 -1.53 -5.25 -5.82
C GLY A 95 -0.27 -6.10 -5.91
N PRO A 96 0.01 -6.98 -4.93
CA PRO A 96 1.13 -7.91 -4.95
C PRO A 96 0.83 -9.12 -5.84
N VAL A 97 1.78 -9.49 -6.67
CA VAL A 97 1.72 -10.66 -7.56
C VAL A 97 3.01 -11.44 -7.44
N ILE A 98 2.89 -12.77 -7.44
CA ILE A 98 4.01 -13.70 -7.64
C ILE A 98 3.76 -14.36 -8.98
N ASP A 99 4.61 -14.04 -9.97
CA ASP A 99 4.54 -14.64 -11.30
C ASP A 99 4.97 -16.11 -11.25
N LYS A 100 4.65 -16.87 -12.31
CA LYS A 100 4.97 -18.30 -12.45
C LYS A 100 6.46 -18.63 -12.28
N ASP A 101 7.35 -17.67 -12.55
CA ASP A 101 8.80 -17.82 -12.41
C ASP A 101 9.32 -17.37 -11.02
N GLY A 102 8.42 -17.15 -10.06
CA GLY A 102 8.74 -16.70 -8.70
C GLY A 102 9.04 -15.20 -8.58
N ARG A 103 8.86 -14.43 -9.64
CA ARG A 103 9.11 -12.98 -9.66
C ARG A 103 8.04 -12.24 -8.85
N PHE A 104 8.47 -11.36 -7.96
CA PHE A 104 7.56 -10.48 -7.24
C PHE A 104 7.28 -9.25 -8.09
N ILE A 105 6.01 -8.95 -8.29
CA ILE A 105 5.53 -7.78 -9.03
C ILE A 105 4.58 -7.02 -8.12
N LEU A 106 4.85 -5.74 -7.92
CA LEU A 106 3.98 -4.85 -7.16
C LEU A 106 3.33 -3.86 -8.13
N THR A 107 2.02 -3.95 -8.28
CA THR A 107 1.23 -2.96 -9.03
C THR A 107 0.74 -1.87 -8.11
N HIS A 108 0.58 -0.64 -8.64
CA HIS A 108 0.10 0.49 -7.86
C HIS A 108 -0.46 1.61 -8.74
N GLN A 109 -1.23 2.51 -8.14
CA GLN A 109 -1.64 3.75 -8.79
C GLN A 109 -0.52 4.79 -8.75
N GLY A 110 -0.47 5.65 -9.75
CA GLY A 110 0.40 6.82 -9.76
C GLY A 110 -0.23 8.00 -9.03
N GLY A 111 0.48 8.58 -8.05
CA GLY A 111 -0.05 9.66 -7.21
C GLY A 111 -0.09 11.04 -7.88
N PHE A 112 0.95 11.40 -8.63
CA PHE A 112 1.05 12.70 -9.32
C PHE A 112 0.84 12.57 -10.83
N ILE A 113 1.49 11.59 -11.46
CA ILE A 113 1.22 11.16 -12.82
C ILE A 113 0.22 10.01 -12.72
N VAL A 114 -1.03 10.29 -13.06
CA VAL A 114 -2.12 9.32 -12.97
C VAL A 114 -1.89 8.16 -13.95
N GLY A 115 -2.09 6.94 -13.47
CA GLY A 115 -1.95 5.72 -14.25
C GLY A 115 -1.75 4.49 -13.37
N MET A 116 -1.70 3.31 -14.01
CA MET A 116 -1.28 2.08 -13.36
C MET A 116 0.20 1.84 -13.63
N TYR A 117 0.95 1.56 -12.57
CA TYR A 117 2.38 1.31 -12.59
C TYR A 117 2.68 -0.05 -11.99
N SER A 118 3.87 -0.56 -12.28
CA SER A 118 4.37 -1.78 -11.67
C SER A 118 5.87 -1.72 -11.46
N THR A 119 6.31 -2.28 -10.35
CA THR A 119 7.72 -2.56 -10.07
C THR A 119 7.90 -4.07 -9.88
N PHE A 120 9.11 -4.56 -10.05
CA PHE A 120 9.38 -5.99 -9.96
C PHE A 120 10.77 -6.28 -9.37
N SER A 121 10.93 -7.48 -8.78
CA SER A 121 12.23 -7.96 -8.33
C SER A 121 13.16 -8.29 -9.51
N THR A 122 14.46 -8.03 -9.38
CA THR A 122 15.48 -8.20 -10.44
C THR A 122 16.52 -9.27 -10.14
N ASN A 123 16.16 -10.25 -9.31
CA ASN A 123 17.01 -11.22 -8.61
C ASN A 123 17.57 -10.70 -7.28
#